data_AF-A0A974DND2-F1
#
_entry.id   AF-A0A974DND2-F1
#
_cell.length_a   1.000
_cell.length_b   1.000
_cell.length_c   1.000
_cell.angle_alpha   90.00
_cell.angle_beta   90.00
_cell.angle_gamma   90.00
#
_symmetry.space_group_name_H-M   'P 1'
#
loop_
_entity.id
_entity.type
_entity.pdbx_description
1 polymer ?
#
loop_
_entity_poly.entity_id
_entity_poly.type
_entity_poly.pdbx_seq_one_letter_code
_entity_poly.pdbx_strand_id
1 'polypeptide(L)'
;MELHGCTLAEYYRLKRIPRGLRVHLQPTLFSDNLEYCKKFEGILNKCSLDIITLTIEYIQKELLTVAEQVSNLETQLAQTANQEELSNTKARLEESILRFRLETETRKREKFLRDAEDYTSGRIYRWTPGRPHVTTPYFRGRRTQAQAPRGIRRAGQQAAIRSSSGETASQPATDSTGSSFLGEDSAPSSSGEREANAPEASGATAVQTRQIRNNSKTAPRKAHRQ
;
A
#
# COMPACT_ATOMS: atom_id res chain seq x y z
N MET A 1 -11.36 -10.09 -4.96
CA MET A 1 -10.40 -9.31 -5.76
C MET A 1 -11.04 -8.14 -6.50
N GLU A 2 -12.25 -8.30 -7.09
CA GLU A 2 -12.98 -7.26 -7.83
C GLU A 2 -13.10 -5.92 -7.09
N LEU A 3 -13.67 -5.92 -5.89
CA LEU A 3 -13.81 -4.72 -5.06
C LEU A 3 -12.46 -4.02 -4.77
N HIS A 4 -11.36 -4.78 -4.73
CA HIS A 4 -10.04 -4.18 -4.58
C HIS A 4 -9.61 -3.40 -5.82
N GLY A 5 -9.81 -3.95 -7.01
CA GLY A 5 -9.56 -3.26 -8.27
C GLY A 5 -10.40 -1.99 -8.41
N CYS A 6 -11.71 -2.07 -8.14
CA CYS A 6 -12.60 -0.90 -8.19
C CYS A 6 -12.16 0.22 -7.24
N THR A 7 -11.80 -0.14 -6.00
CA THR A 7 -11.33 0.87 -5.03
C THR A 7 -10.02 1.51 -5.45
N LEU A 8 -9.06 0.74 -5.98
CA LEU A 8 -7.80 1.29 -6.52
C LEU A 8 -8.04 2.21 -7.74
N ALA A 9 -8.98 1.86 -8.62
CA ALA A 9 -9.35 2.70 -9.75
C ALA A 9 -9.87 4.08 -9.28
N GLU A 10 -10.65 4.10 -8.20
CA GLU A 10 -11.15 5.34 -7.62
C GLU A 10 -10.03 6.21 -7.01
N TYR A 11 -9.07 5.58 -6.30
CA TYR A 11 -7.86 6.26 -5.84
C TYR A 11 -7.09 6.89 -7.02
N TYR A 12 -6.89 6.13 -8.09
CA TYR A 12 -6.18 6.60 -9.28
C TYR A 12 -6.91 7.77 -9.97
N ARG A 13 -8.24 7.68 -10.12
CA ARG A 13 -9.09 8.72 -10.70
C ARG A 13 -8.97 10.04 -9.93
N LEU A 14 -8.93 9.97 -8.60
CA LEU A 14 -8.81 11.12 -7.72
C LEU A 14 -7.36 11.58 -7.46
N LYS A 15 -6.37 10.91 -8.08
CA LYS A 15 -4.93 11.14 -7.83
C LYS A 15 -4.56 11.05 -6.35
N ARG A 16 -5.18 10.10 -5.64
CA ARG A 16 -4.92 9.79 -4.23
C ARG A 16 -4.15 8.48 -4.11
N ILE A 17 -3.26 8.41 -3.13
CA ILE A 17 -2.41 7.25 -2.88
C ILE A 17 -2.79 6.68 -1.51
N PRO A 18 -3.26 5.41 -1.44
CA PRO A 18 -3.54 4.74 -0.18
C PRO A 18 -2.32 4.76 0.73
N ARG A 19 -2.51 4.94 2.05
CA ARG A 19 -1.38 4.98 3.01
C ARG A 19 -0.35 3.86 2.82
N GLY A 20 -0.80 2.63 2.57
CA GLY A 20 0.08 1.47 2.39
C GLY A 20 0.87 1.43 1.07
N LEU A 21 0.54 2.29 0.10
CA LEU A 21 1.23 2.39 -1.19
C LEU A 21 2.03 3.69 -1.34
N ARG A 22 2.10 4.52 -0.29
CA ARG A 22 2.91 5.73 -0.31
C ARG A 22 4.38 5.38 -0.16
N VAL A 23 5.20 5.84 -1.10
CA VAL A 23 6.65 5.70 -0.98
C VAL A 23 7.16 6.64 0.12
N HIS A 24 7.76 6.08 1.17
CA HIS A 24 8.27 6.82 2.34
C HIS A 24 9.73 7.22 2.19
N LEU A 25 10.10 7.77 1.03
CA LEU A 25 11.42 8.37 0.82
C LEU A 25 11.37 9.87 1.12
N GLN A 26 12.47 10.40 1.62
CA GLN A 26 12.66 11.84 1.84
C GLN A 26 13.92 12.32 1.13
N PRO A 27 13.94 13.57 0.64
CA PRO A 27 15.17 14.22 0.17
C PRO A 27 16.26 14.18 1.24
N THR A 28 17.43 13.64 0.89
CA THR A 28 18.64 13.74 1.73
C THR A 28 19.48 14.96 1.34
N LEU A 29 19.52 15.26 0.04
CA LEU A 29 20.18 16.45 -0.50
C LEU A 29 19.13 17.53 -0.75
N PHE A 30 19.48 18.78 -0.44
CA PHE A 30 18.62 19.95 -0.64
C PHE A 30 17.25 19.86 0.08
N SER A 31 17.21 19.22 1.25
CA SER A 31 15.99 19.10 2.06
C SER A 31 15.40 20.44 2.45
N ASP A 32 16.21 21.50 2.53
CA ASP A 32 15.74 22.85 2.89
C ASP A 32 15.17 23.61 1.67
N ASN A 33 15.44 23.12 0.46
CA ASN A 33 14.90 23.71 -0.76
C ASN A 33 13.48 23.19 -1.03
N LEU A 34 12.49 24.05 -0.77
CA LEU A 34 11.07 23.71 -0.93
C LEU A 34 10.69 23.35 -2.38
N GLU A 35 11.30 23.97 -3.37
CA GLU A 35 11.03 23.67 -4.79
C GLU A 35 11.55 22.28 -5.15
N TYR A 36 12.75 21.94 -4.68
CA TYR A 36 13.32 20.60 -4.85
C TYR A 36 12.43 19.55 -4.18
N CYS A 37 12.04 19.78 -2.92
CA CYS A 37 11.16 18.88 -2.17
C CYS A 37 9.83 18.64 -2.87
N LYS A 38 9.22 19.70 -3.44
CA LYS A 38 7.97 19.58 -4.23
C LYS A 38 8.15 18.74 -5.50
N LYS A 39 9.26 18.91 -6.22
CA LYS A 39 9.57 18.10 -7.40
C LYS A 39 9.81 16.63 -7.02
N PHE A 40 10.54 16.40 -5.94
CA PHE A 40 10.79 15.06 -5.39
C PHE A 40 9.49 14.37 -4.98
N GLU A 41 8.60 15.06 -4.26
CA GLU A 41 7.26 14.59 -3.94
C GLU A 41 6.47 14.20 -5.21
N GLY A 42 6.53 15.02 -6.25
CA GLY A 42 5.91 14.72 -7.54
C GLY A 42 6.40 13.41 -8.17
N ILE A 43 7.70 13.12 -8.08
CA ILE A 43 8.29 11.87 -8.57
C ILE A 43 7.74 10.67 -7.78
N LEU A 44 7.72 10.77 -6.44
CA LEU A 44 7.18 9.70 -5.58
C LEU A 44 5.69 9.44 -5.84
N ASN A 45 4.93 10.51 -6.00
CA ASN A 45 3.51 10.43 -6.32
C ASN A 45 3.28 9.70 -7.65
N LYS A 46 4.06 10.03 -8.68
CA LYS A 46 3.99 9.36 -9.99
C LYS A 46 4.29 7.87 -9.86
N CYS A 47 5.40 7.51 -9.22
CA CYS A 47 5.76 6.11 -8.98
C CYS A 47 4.65 5.34 -8.25
N SER A 48 4.08 5.94 -7.20
CA SER A 48 3.00 5.31 -6.43
C SER A 48 1.72 5.11 -7.26
N LEU A 49 1.38 6.07 -8.14
CA LEU A 49 0.25 5.95 -9.07
C LEU A 49 0.50 4.88 -10.14
N ASP A 50 1.73 4.76 -10.63
CA ASP A 50 2.10 3.71 -11.58
C ASP A 50 1.97 2.31 -10.94
N ILE A 51 2.37 2.16 -9.67
CA ILE A 51 2.15 0.93 -8.89
C ILE A 51 0.65 0.60 -8.77
N ILE A 52 -0.21 1.61 -8.53
CA ILE A 52 -1.66 1.42 -8.49
C ILE A 52 -2.17 0.88 -9.83
N THR A 53 -1.76 1.48 -10.95
CA THR A 53 -2.15 1.04 -12.30
C THR A 53 -1.73 -0.39 -12.56
N LEU A 54 -0.46 -0.73 -12.32
CA LEU A 54 0.07 -2.09 -12.47
C LEU A 54 -0.73 -3.10 -11.63
N THR A 55 -1.09 -2.73 -10.40
CA THR A 55 -1.87 -3.58 -9.51
C THR A 55 -3.28 -3.81 -10.05
N ILE A 56 -3.94 -2.78 -10.60
CA ILE A 56 -5.27 -2.91 -11.21
C ILE A 56 -5.22 -3.88 -12.39
N GLU A 57 -4.23 -3.72 -13.27
CA GLU A 57 -4.05 -4.59 -14.44
C GLU A 57 -3.87 -6.07 -14.04
N TYR A 58 -3.05 -6.32 -13.01
CA TYR A 58 -2.85 -7.69 -12.52
C TYR A 58 -4.12 -8.25 -11.87
N ILE A 59 -4.85 -7.46 -11.07
CA ILE A 59 -6.15 -7.87 -10.51
C ILE A 59 -7.14 -8.25 -11.60
N GLN A 60 -7.19 -7.50 -12.71
CA GLN A 60 -8.09 -7.80 -13.83
C GLN A 60 -7.76 -9.14 -14.49
N LYS A 61 -6.47 -9.44 -14.69
CA LYS A 61 -6.03 -10.74 -15.23
C LYS A 61 -6.40 -11.88 -14.31
N GLU A 62 -6.08 -11.77 -13.02
CA GLU A 62 -6.39 -12.80 -12.03
C GLU A 62 -7.89 -13.04 -11.89
N LEU A 63 -8.73 -12.00 -12.03
CA LEU A 63 -10.18 -12.16 -12.00
C LEU A 63 -10.71 -13.02 -13.14
N LEU A 64 -10.13 -12.89 -14.34
CA LEU A 64 -10.51 -13.73 -15.47
C LEU A 64 -10.13 -15.19 -15.20
N THR A 65 -8.93 -15.44 -14.70
CA THR A 65 -8.47 -16.79 -14.33
C THR A 65 -9.35 -17.42 -13.26
N VAL A 66 -9.69 -16.68 -12.19
CA VAL A 66 -10.56 -17.19 -11.13
C VAL A 66 -11.98 -17.45 -11.65
N ALA A 67 -12.52 -16.60 -12.53
CA ALA A 67 -13.84 -16.80 -13.13
C ALA A 67 -13.88 -18.08 -13.97
N GLU A 68 -12.84 -18.35 -14.76
CA GLU A 68 -12.70 -19.59 -15.53
C GLU A 68 -12.63 -20.82 -14.61
N GLN A 69 -11.84 -20.76 -13.54
CA GLN A 69 -11.75 -21.84 -12.55
C GLN A 69 -13.10 -22.13 -11.88
N VAL A 70 -13.85 -21.09 -11.50
CA VAL A 70 -15.20 -21.23 -10.94
C VAL A 70 -16.13 -21.92 -11.94
N SER A 71 -16.15 -21.47 -13.20
CA SER A 71 -16.98 -22.07 -14.26
C SER A 71 -16.66 -23.55 -14.49
N ASN A 72 -15.38 -23.91 -14.49
CA ASN A 72 -14.92 -25.30 -14.64
C ASN A 72 -15.37 -26.17 -13.46
N LEU A 73 -15.23 -25.67 -12.23
CA LEU A 73 -15.68 -26.37 -11.03
C LEU A 73 -17.20 -26.53 -10.98
N GLU A 74 -17.96 -25.49 -11.34
CA GLU A 74 -19.42 -25.57 -11.42
C GLU A 74 -19.86 -26.65 -12.43
N THR A 75 -19.17 -26.75 -13.57
CA THR A 75 -19.45 -27.78 -14.59
C THR A 75 -19.14 -29.20 -14.07
N GLN A 76 -18.01 -29.39 -13.39
CA GLN A 76 -17.63 -30.70 -12.81
C GLN A 76 -18.60 -31.13 -11.70
N LEU A 77 -19.04 -30.17 -10.88
CA LEU A 77 -19.94 -30.43 -9.77
C LEU A 77 -21.35 -30.76 -10.26
N ALA A 78 -21.82 -30.10 -11.32
CA ALA A 78 -23.09 -30.42 -11.98
C ALA A 78 -23.15 -31.84 -12.56
N GLN A 79 -22.00 -32.44 -12.90
CA GLN A 79 -21.92 -33.80 -13.44
C GLN A 79 -21.97 -34.89 -12.36
N THR A 80 -21.70 -34.56 -11.10
CA THR A 80 -21.41 -35.54 -10.04
C THR A 80 -22.28 -35.42 -8.80
N ALA A 81 -22.93 -34.27 -8.56
CA ALA A 81 -23.59 -33.98 -7.30
C ALA A 81 -25.10 -34.26 -7.28
N ASN A 82 -25.62 -34.56 -6.08
CA ASN A 82 -27.06 -34.55 -5.80
C ASN A 82 -27.57 -33.09 -5.78
N GLN A 83 -28.57 -32.80 -6.61
CA GLN A 83 -29.02 -31.44 -6.92
C GLN A 83 -29.52 -30.65 -5.70
N GLU A 84 -30.16 -31.34 -4.74
CA GLU A 84 -30.74 -30.69 -3.56
C GLU A 84 -29.66 -30.23 -2.56
N GLU A 85 -28.71 -31.11 -2.23
CA GLU A 85 -27.58 -30.79 -1.36
C GLU A 85 -26.67 -29.72 -1.99
N LEU A 86 -26.48 -29.78 -3.31
CA LEU A 86 -25.76 -28.77 -4.08
C LEU A 86 -26.41 -27.40 -3.97
N SER A 87 -27.73 -27.32 -4.10
CA SER A 87 -28.45 -26.04 -4.02
C SER A 87 -28.33 -25.41 -2.62
N ASN A 88 -28.45 -26.22 -1.57
CA ASN A 88 -28.32 -25.76 -0.19
C ASN A 88 -26.90 -25.28 0.14
N THR A 89 -25.87 -25.98 -0.34
CA THR A 89 -24.47 -25.59 -0.15
C THR A 89 -24.12 -24.32 -0.93
N LYS A 90 -24.58 -24.20 -2.19
CA LYS A 90 -24.42 -22.98 -3.00
C LYS A 90 -25.04 -21.76 -2.33
N ALA A 91 -26.28 -21.87 -1.81
CA ALA A 91 -26.94 -20.78 -1.10
C ALA A 91 -26.15 -20.31 0.13
N ARG A 92 -25.60 -21.23 0.93
CA ARG A 92 -24.76 -20.89 2.10
C ARG A 92 -23.46 -20.21 1.70
N LEU A 93 -22.82 -20.66 0.62
CA LEU A 93 -21.60 -20.05 0.10
C LEU A 93 -21.88 -18.62 -0.41
N GLU A 94 -22.95 -18.43 -1.17
CA GLU A 94 -23.37 -17.11 -1.67
C GLU A 94 -23.64 -16.14 -0.52
N GLU A 95 -24.36 -16.57 0.53
CA GLU A 95 -24.60 -15.76 1.72
C GLU A 95 -23.28 -15.36 2.40
N SER A 96 -22.35 -16.30 2.55
CA SER A 96 -21.03 -16.03 3.12
C SER A 96 -20.23 -15.05 2.27
N ILE A 97 -20.25 -15.19 0.95
CA ILE A 97 -19.58 -14.28 0.00
C ILE A 97 -20.14 -12.87 0.15
N LEU A 98 -21.47 -12.73 0.21
CA LEU A 98 -22.12 -11.43 0.40
C LEU A 98 -21.71 -10.77 1.71
N ARG A 99 -21.69 -11.54 2.81
CA ARG A 99 -21.24 -11.05 4.13
C ARG A 99 -19.80 -10.54 4.08
N PHE A 100 -18.88 -11.32 3.51
CA PHE A 100 -17.48 -10.91 3.38
C PHE A 100 -17.31 -9.70 2.45
N ARG A 101 -18.11 -9.60 1.38
CA ARG A 101 -18.10 -8.45 0.46
C ARG A 101 -18.48 -7.17 1.20
N LEU A 102 -19.58 -7.18 1.97
CA LEU A 102 -20.05 -6.04 2.74
C LEU A 102 -19.04 -5.59 3.82
N GLU A 103 -18.47 -6.54 4.54
CA GLU A 103 -17.44 -6.24 5.54
C GLU A 103 -16.20 -5.61 4.89
N THR A 104 -15.76 -6.18 3.77
CA THR A 104 -14.60 -5.66 3.03
C THR A 104 -14.87 -4.27 2.48
N GLU A 105 -16.08 -4.01 2.00
CA GLU A 105 -16.49 -2.70 1.50
C GLU A 105 -16.48 -1.65 2.60
N THR A 106 -17.09 -1.95 3.74
CA THR A 106 -17.10 -1.06 4.92
C THR A 106 -15.68 -0.68 5.32
N ARG A 107 -14.79 -1.67 5.48
CA ARG A 107 -13.38 -1.45 5.84
C ARG A 107 -12.64 -0.62 4.77
N LYS A 108 -12.91 -0.85 3.48
CA LYS A 108 -12.30 -0.09 2.39
C LYS A 108 -12.80 1.35 2.35
N ARG A 109 -14.09 1.58 2.60
CA ARG A 109 -14.69 2.92 2.69
C ARG A 109 -14.08 3.72 3.83
N GLU A 110 -13.92 3.13 5.00
CA GLU A 110 -13.26 3.78 6.14
C GLU A 110 -11.80 4.16 5.83
N LYS A 111 -11.05 3.25 5.20
CA LYS A 111 -9.68 3.52 4.75
C LYS A 111 -9.64 4.66 3.73
N PHE A 112 -10.56 4.66 2.78
CA PHE A 112 -10.66 5.69 1.75
C PHE A 112 -10.96 7.07 2.33
N LEU A 113 -11.89 7.16 3.29
CA LEU A 113 -12.19 8.42 3.99
C LEU A 113 -10.99 8.92 4.78
N ARG A 114 -10.32 8.02 5.50
CA ARG A 114 -9.11 8.34 6.26
C ARG A 114 -7.98 8.83 5.35
N ASP A 115 -7.81 8.21 4.19
CA ASP A 115 -6.83 8.66 3.20
C ASP A 115 -7.23 10.01 2.61
N ALA A 116 -8.53 10.25 2.35
CA ALA A 116 -9.02 11.56 1.89
C ALA A 116 -8.71 12.68 2.89
N GLU A 117 -8.81 12.40 4.20
CA GLU A 117 -8.47 13.35 5.26
C GLU A 117 -6.98 13.75 5.22
N ASP A 118 -6.07 12.84 4.86
CA ASP A 118 -4.65 13.20 4.73
C ASP A 118 -4.42 14.23 3.62
N TYR A 119 -5.19 14.15 2.53
CA TYR A 119 -5.09 15.08 1.40
C TYR A 119 -5.69 16.44 1.77
N THR A 120 -6.84 16.48 2.46
CA THR A 120 -7.42 17.75 2.90
C THR A 120 -6.58 18.43 3.98
N SER A 121 -5.92 17.65 4.83
CA SER A 121 -5.06 18.15 5.91
C SER A 121 -3.61 18.42 5.47
N GLY A 122 -3.22 18.04 4.25
CA GLY A 122 -1.83 18.13 3.77
C GLY A 122 -0.83 17.29 4.56
N ARG A 123 -1.25 16.10 5.04
CA ARG A 123 -0.48 15.16 5.89
C ARG A 123 0.04 13.93 5.14
N ILE A 124 0.12 13.99 3.81
CA ILE A 124 0.55 12.86 2.95
C ILE A 124 2.03 12.54 3.19
N TYR A 125 2.87 13.58 3.15
CA TYR A 125 4.31 13.50 3.43
C TYR A 125 4.62 14.33 4.67
N ARG A 126 5.15 13.67 5.71
CA ARG A 126 5.44 14.31 7.01
C ARG A 126 6.77 15.07 7.04
N TRP A 127 7.64 14.84 6.06
CA TRP A 127 8.97 15.43 5.95
C TRP A 127 9.00 16.75 5.18
N THR A 128 7.87 17.24 4.66
CA THR A 128 7.83 18.49 3.89
C THR A 128 8.25 19.68 4.77
N PRO A 129 9.30 20.44 4.39
CA PRO A 129 9.81 21.56 5.18
C PRO A 129 8.74 22.62 5.46
N GLY A 130 8.77 23.23 6.65
CA GLY A 130 7.84 24.30 7.04
C GLY A 130 6.46 23.84 7.53
N ARG A 131 6.21 22.52 7.57
CA ARG A 131 5.03 21.98 8.26
C ARG A 131 5.40 21.64 9.71
N PRO A 132 4.65 22.12 10.72
CA PRO A 132 4.87 21.72 12.10
C PRO A 132 4.82 20.20 12.19
N HIS A 133 5.89 19.59 12.70
CA HIS A 133 5.92 18.17 12.98
C HIS A 133 4.98 17.92 14.16
N VAL A 134 3.69 17.76 13.89
CA VAL A 134 2.74 17.35 14.91
C VAL A 134 2.98 15.86 15.12
N THR A 135 3.94 15.53 16.00
CA THR A 135 3.96 14.24 16.67
C THR A 135 2.60 14.08 17.31
N THR A 136 1.71 13.33 16.67
CA THR A 136 0.47 12.90 17.30
C THR A 136 0.92 11.97 18.43
N PRO A 137 0.67 12.29 19.70
CA PRO A 137 1.16 11.50 20.83
C PRO A 137 0.27 10.26 20.99
N TYR A 138 0.31 9.35 20.02
CA TYR A 138 -0.22 8.02 20.21
C TYR A 138 0.84 7.24 20.99
N PHE A 139 0.54 6.88 22.25
CA PHE A 139 1.37 6.12 23.21
C PHE A 139 2.22 6.90 24.23
N ARG A 140 1.60 7.77 25.04
CA ARG A 140 2.07 8.01 26.42
C ARG A 140 0.96 7.80 27.46
N GLY A 141 0.22 6.69 27.29
CA GLY A 141 -0.86 6.25 28.18
C GLY A 141 -0.61 4.90 28.84
N ARG A 142 0.65 4.52 29.09
CA ARG A 142 0.96 3.38 29.98
C ARG A 142 1.16 3.93 31.38
N ARG A 143 0.10 3.79 32.18
CA ARG A 143 0.04 3.86 33.65
C ARG A 143 1.43 3.85 34.31
N THR A 144 1.84 4.98 34.88
CA THR A 144 2.62 4.94 36.12
C THR A 144 1.75 4.27 37.16
N GLN A 145 1.91 2.95 37.33
CA GLN A 145 1.41 2.28 38.52
C GLN A 145 2.01 3.00 39.71
N ALA A 146 1.13 3.47 40.59
CA ALA A 146 1.47 4.01 41.89
C ALA A 146 2.50 3.07 42.55
N GLN A 147 3.69 3.61 42.86
CA GLN A 147 4.56 3.02 43.86
C GLN A 147 3.77 3.00 45.17
N ALA A 148 3.20 1.85 45.50
CA ALA A 148 2.81 1.56 46.87
C ALA A 148 4.08 1.54 47.73
N PRO A 149 4.16 2.30 48.83
CA PRO A 149 5.33 2.25 49.71
C PRO A 149 5.37 0.88 50.40
N ARG A 150 6.54 0.22 50.26
CA ARG A 150 6.88 -1.00 50.98
C ARG A 150 6.73 -0.79 52.49
N GLY A 151 6.13 -1.80 53.13
CA GLY A 151 5.67 -1.75 54.50
C GLY A 151 6.73 -1.82 55.60
N ILE A 152 6.23 -1.51 56.80
CA ILE A 152 6.83 -1.80 58.09
C ILE A 152 6.30 -3.16 58.57
N ARG A 153 7.22 -4.04 58.95
CA ARG A 153 7.02 -5.39 59.50
C ARG A 153 6.31 -5.39 60.87
N ARG A 154 5.50 -6.43 61.13
CA ARG A 154 5.36 -7.21 62.40
C ARG A 154 4.45 -8.42 62.10
N ALA A 155 4.94 -9.65 62.05
CA ALA A 155 5.21 -10.62 63.13
C ALA A 155 3.97 -11.46 63.55
N GLY A 156 4.07 -12.80 63.42
CA GLY A 156 3.13 -13.83 63.93
C GLY A 156 2.79 -14.90 62.86
N GLN A 157 3.45 -16.07 62.85
CA GLN A 157 2.93 -17.39 63.32
C GLN A 157 1.70 -17.88 62.51
N GLN A 158 1.60 -19.06 61.86
CA GLN A 158 1.94 -20.46 62.16
C GLN A 158 2.01 -21.23 60.79
N ALA A 159 3.01 -22.04 60.46
CA ALA A 159 3.20 -23.49 60.69
C ALA A 159 2.23 -24.48 59.99
N ALA A 160 2.82 -25.31 59.10
CA ALA A 160 2.41 -26.64 58.58
C ALA A 160 1.18 -26.70 57.63
N ILE A 161 1.10 -27.51 56.55
CA ILE A 161 1.44 -28.92 56.36
C ILE A 161 1.77 -29.22 54.87
N ARG A 162 2.57 -30.27 54.69
CA ARG A 162 3.13 -30.93 53.49
C ARG A 162 2.10 -31.56 52.52
N SER A 163 2.53 -31.74 51.26
CA SER A 163 2.55 -32.98 50.41
C SER A 163 2.43 -32.59 48.93
N SER A 164 2.80 -33.35 47.90
CA SER A 164 3.86 -34.31 47.50
C SER A 164 3.50 -34.71 46.04
N SER A 165 4.38 -35.43 45.33
CA SER A 165 4.27 -36.02 43.95
C SER A 165 4.40 -35.03 42.79
N GLY A 166 5.33 -35.17 41.82
CA GLY A 166 5.64 -36.32 40.92
C GLY A 166 5.00 -35.95 39.56
N GLU A 167 5.59 -35.96 38.35
CA GLU A 167 6.50 -36.84 37.59
C GLU A 167 7.05 -35.99 36.39
N THR A 168 8.32 -36.04 36.00
CA THR A 168 9.00 -36.91 35.00
C THR A 168 8.66 -36.70 33.50
N ALA A 169 9.71 -36.28 32.76
CA ALA A 169 10.06 -36.50 31.34
C ALA A 169 9.22 -35.90 30.19
N SER A 170 9.89 -35.08 29.34
CA SER A 170 10.20 -35.42 27.93
C SER A 170 11.07 -34.32 27.29
N GLN A 171 12.20 -34.70 26.69
CA GLN A 171 12.95 -33.90 25.70
C GLN A 171 12.26 -34.02 24.32
N PRO A 172 12.54 -33.10 23.37
CA PRO A 172 13.58 -33.45 22.38
C PRO A 172 14.50 -32.28 21.99
N ALA A 173 15.68 -32.66 21.53
CA ALA A 173 16.72 -31.83 20.92
C ALA A 173 16.34 -31.38 19.50
N THR A 174 16.86 -30.22 19.05
CA THR A 174 17.45 -30.06 17.71
C THR A 174 18.43 -28.87 17.68
N ASP A 175 19.44 -29.07 16.85
CA ASP A 175 20.72 -28.38 16.82
C ASP A 175 20.69 -26.91 16.36
N SER A 176 21.59 -26.15 16.96
CA SER A 176 22.16 -24.93 16.39
C SER A 176 23.24 -25.31 15.38
N THR A 177 23.07 -24.91 14.11
CA THR A 177 24.19 -24.72 13.20
C THR A 177 23.95 -23.45 12.41
N GLY A 178 24.82 -22.48 12.64
CA GLY A 178 24.81 -21.20 11.94
C GLY A 178 25.78 -21.15 10.76
N SER A 179 25.79 -19.97 10.16
CA SER A 179 26.87 -19.34 9.39
C SER A 179 26.92 -19.55 7.87
N SER A 180 26.89 -18.39 7.18
CA SER A 180 27.59 -17.99 5.93
C SER A 180 26.60 -17.29 4.99
N PHE A 181 26.40 -15.96 4.94
CA PHE A 181 27.26 -14.78 5.10
C PHE A 181 28.44 -14.70 4.12
N LEU A 182 28.13 -14.12 2.94
CA LEU A 182 29.00 -13.45 1.95
C LEU A 182 29.83 -14.30 0.97
N GLY A 183 29.86 -13.80 -0.27
CA GLY A 183 30.75 -14.17 -1.37
C GLY A 183 29.97 -14.75 -2.56
N GLU A 184 30.03 -14.24 -3.79
CA GLU A 184 30.87 -13.20 -4.35
C GLU A 184 30.33 -12.86 -5.75
N ASP A 185 30.54 -11.61 -6.15
CA ASP A 185 30.34 -11.07 -7.49
C ASP A 185 31.09 -11.87 -8.57
N SER A 186 30.53 -11.95 -9.78
CA SER A 186 31.29 -11.89 -11.04
C SER A 186 30.37 -11.74 -12.25
N ALA A 187 30.27 -10.50 -12.76
CA ALA A 187 30.20 -10.21 -14.20
C ALA A 187 31.49 -9.44 -14.53
N PRO A 188 32.09 -9.62 -15.72
CA PRO A 188 31.84 -8.61 -16.77
C PRO A 188 32.00 -9.08 -18.25
N SER A 189 31.46 -8.22 -19.14
CA SER A 189 31.97 -7.86 -20.48
C SER A 189 31.93 -8.91 -21.61
N SER A 190 31.87 -8.61 -22.92
CA SER A 190 31.79 -7.40 -23.74
C SER A 190 31.77 -7.85 -25.22
N SER A 191 31.33 -6.96 -26.12
CA SER A 191 31.74 -6.80 -27.54
C SER A 191 31.02 -7.57 -28.65
N GLY A 192 30.70 -6.83 -29.74
CA GLY A 192 30.36 -7.38 -31.05
C GLY A 192 29.53 -6.45 -31.94
N GLU A 193 30.17 -5.45 -32.54
CA GLU A 193 29.62 -4.51 -33.53
C GLU A 193 29.26 -5.17 -34.87
N ARG A 194 28.26 -4.64 -35.60
CA ARG A 194 28.41 -4.28 -37.03
C ARG A 194 27.22 -3.49 -37.59
N GLU A 195 27.61 -2.52 -38.39
CA GLU A 195 26.85 -1.45 -39.05
C GLU A 195 26.65 -1.76 -40.56
N ALA A 196 25.75 -1.00 -41.18
CA ALA A 196 25.59 -0.71 -42.62
C ALA A 196 24.63 -1.61 -43.47
N ASN A 197 23.43 -1.09 -43.75
CA ASN A 197 23.10 -0.30 -44.97
C ASN A 197 21.69 -0.59 -45.54
N ALA A 198 20.99 0.51 -45.84
CA ALA A 198 19.62 0.67 -46.35
C ALA A 198 19.55 0.53 -47.91
N PRO A 199 18.52 0.99 -48.66
CA PRO A 199 17.15 1.43 -48.29
C PRO A 199 16.03 0.87 -49.20
N GLU A 200 14.76 1.09 -48.84
CA GLU A 200 13.75 1.43 -49.85
C GLU A 200 12.67 2.36 -49.28
N ALA A 201 12.36 3.38 -50.08
CA ALA A 201 11.56 4.53 -49.74
C ALA A 201 10.15 4.40 -50.33
N SER A 202 9.13 4.79 -49.58
CA SER A 202 7.91 5.41 -50.13
C SER A 202 7.07 6.01 -49.01
N GLY A 203 6.48 7.18 -49.27
CA GLY A 203 5.37 7.71 -48.48
C GLY A 203 5.62 9.04 -47.80
N ALA A 204 5.72 10.10 -48.60
CA ALA A 204 5.59 11.48 -48.14
C ALA A 204 4.19 11.74 -47.53
N THR A 205 4.11 12.55 -46.47
CA THR A 205 3.08 13.60 -46.32
C THR A 205 3.51 14.60 -45.24
N ALA A 206 3.23 15.86 -45.53
CA ALA A 206 3.90 17.02 -45.01
C ALA A 206 3.36 17.52 -43.66
N VAL A 207 4.29 18.12 -42.92
CA VAL A 207 4.10 19.02 -41.77
C VAL A 207 3.39 20.30 -42.22
N GLN A 208 2.34 20.72 -41.51
CA GLN A 208 1.85 22.10 -41.57
C GLN A 208 1.57 22.68 -40.18
N THR A 209 2.63 23.31 -39.67
CA THR A 209 2.71 24.62 -39.01
C THR A 209 1.53 25.14 -38.19
N ARG A 210 1.76 25.14 -36.88
CA ARG A 210 1.07 25.88 -35.82
C ARG A 210 1.42 27.38 -35.92
N GLN A 211 0.44 28.25 -36.16
CA GLN A 211 0.59 29.70 -35.91
C GLN A 211 -0.01 30.06 -34.56
N ILE A 212 0.85 30.47 -33.63
CA ILE A 212 0.50 31.16 -32.39
C ILE A 212 0.76 32.66 -32.65
N ARG A 213 -0.29 33.48 -32.56
CA ARG A 213 -0.19 34.95 -32.68
C ARG A 213 -0.20 35.58 -31.29
N ASN A 214 0.87 36.30 -30.98
CA ASN A 214 1.06 37.06 -29.74
C ASN A 214 0.48 38.48 -29.82
N ASN A 215 -0.08 38.94 -28.69
CA ASN A 215 -0.07 40.26 -28.05
C ASN A 215 -0.34 41.58 -28.82
N SER A 216 -1.31 42.34 -28.29
CA SER A 216 -1.22 43.78 -27.98
C SER A 216 -2.21 44.11 -26.84
N LYS A 217 -1.78 44.53 -25.64
CA LYS A 217 -1.31 45.86 -25.20
C LYS A 217 -2.46 46.86 -24.95
N THR A 218 -2.89 46.99 -23.69
CA THR A 218 -3.56 48.21 -23.19
C THR A 218 -3.53 48.33 -21.66
N ALA A 219 -2.84 49.36 -21.20
CA ALA A 219 -3.00 50.10 -19.93
C ALA A 219 -2.42 51.52 -20.21
N PRO A 220 -2.64 52.58 -19.39
CA PRO A 220 -3.58 52.78 -18.27
C PRO A 220 -4.40 54.09 -18.41
N ARG A 221 -5.34 54.39 -17.49
CA ARG A 221 -5.64 55.79 -17.13
C ARG A 221 -6.26 55.93 -15.73
N LYS A 222 -5.55 56.66 -14.86
CA LYS A 222 -6.03 57.25 -13.60
C LYS A 222 -6.69 58.60 -13.89
N ALA A 223 -7.78 58.91 -13.19
CA ALA A 223 -8.27 60.24 -12.79
C ALA A 223 -9.29 59.96 -11.66
N HIS A 224 -9.11 60.33 -10.39
CA HIS A 224 -8.88 61.62 -9.73
C HIS A 224 -9.98 62.66 -10.00
N ARG A 225 -10.97 62.67 -9.09
CA ARG A 225 -11.81 63.78 -8.60
C ARG A 225 -12.33 63.28 -7.24
N GLN A 226 -11.90 63.85 -6.10
CA GLN A 226 -12.43 65.09 -5.50
C GLN A 226 -13.95 65.14 -5.53
#